data_AF-A0A1Y5MRJ8-F1
#
_entry.id   AF-A0A1Y5MRJ8-F1
#
_cell.length_a   1.000
_cell.length_b   1.000
_cell.length_c   1.000
_cell.angle_alpha   90.00
_cell.angle_beta   90.00
_cell.angle_gamma   90.00
#
_symmetry.space_group_name_H-M   'P 1'
#
loop_
_entity.id
_entity.type
_entity.pdbx_description
1 polymer ?
#
loop_
_entity_poly.entity_id
_entity_poly.type
_entity_poly.pdbx_seq_one_letter_code
_entity_poly.pdbx_strand_id
1 'polypeptide(L)'
;MRFLLCISLFLITAFAQQLGCFINESNQSIVFIKDGQIKNLDLKDTIYKNQECGNDGESFYIANLNNEIIEVANERNFLFAMPNVGCKISQITAIKNKIYVACDMTNEVSIGVFDKNLNKLLTKNYKDVYKISSLLPIDDELFFTSFNGKAFLLDKELNLKEKKRVGFAPLSACKFKGNDILLGFRDGEILDFKSGIKKQVLKSKISALACMEDEIFIGDGDGVVYKFDKDLKLKGQKALFNNEIKRIFIDKGVLNGVNLDNEIKSLEINSF
;
A
#
# COMPACT_ATOMS: atom_id res chain seq x y z
N MET A 1 12.54 22.07 41.73
CA MET A 1 11.94 20.86 41.12
C MET A 1 10.81 21.19 40.13
N ARG A 2 11.07 21.96 39.05
CA ARG A 2 10.08 22.21 37.98
C ARG A 2 10.70 22.35 36.58
N PHE A 3 11.93 21.87 36.37
CA PHE A 3 12.66 22.02 35.10
C PHE A 3 13.05 20.70 34.43
N LEU A 4 12.61 19.56 34.97
CA LEU A 4 12.96 18.22 34.48
C LEU A 4 11.76 17.42 33.92
N LEU A 5 10.58 18.03 33.86
CA LEU A 5 9.35 17.38 33.37
C LEU A 5 9.01 17.72 31.90
N CYS A 6 9.82 18.53 31.22
CA CYS A 6 9.59 18.92 29.81
C CYS A 6 10.50 18.21 28.81
N ILE A 7 11.41 17.32 29.25
CA ILE A 7 12.35 16.62 28.36
C ILE A 7 11.95 15.15 28.12
N SER A 8 11.03 14.59 28.91
CA SER A 8 10.55 13.20 28.71
C SER A 8 9.33 13.07 27.79
N LEU A 9 8.91 14.13 27.10
CA LEU A 9 7.84 14.09 26.09
C LEU A 9 8.34 14.22 24.64
N PHE A 10 9.65 14.35 24.44
CA PHE A 10 10.24 14.26 23.11
C PHE A 10 10.56 12.80 22.81
N LEU A 11 9.97 12.30 21.71
CA LEU A 11 10.38 11.09 20.97
C LEU A 11 9.86 9.74 21.50
N ILE A 12 8.55 9.61 21.65
CA ILE A 12 7.87 8.43 21.09
C ILE A 12 6.74 8.94 20.21
N THR A 13 7.08 9.68 19.15
CA THR A 13 6.23 9.63 17.96
C THR A 13 6.29 8.18 17.51
N ALA A 14 5.24 7.43 17.80
CA ALA A 14 5.02 6.14 17.17
C ALA A 14 4.84 6.46 15.68
N PHE A 15 5.96 6.56 14.95
CA PHE A 15 5.93 6.88 13.53
C PHE A 15 5.08 5.81 12.86
N ALA A 16 3.96 6.22 12.28
CA ALA A 16 3.16 5.33 11.47
C ALA A 16 4.06 4.83 10.34
N GLN A 17 4.41 3.56 10.40
CA GLN A 17 5.27 2.92 9.41
C GLN A 17 4.38 2.37 8.31
N GLN A 18 4.47 2.96 7.13
CA GLN A 18 3.93 2.35 5.92
C GLN A 18 5.06 1.55 5.28
N LEU A 19 5.21 0.31 5.75
CA LEU A 19 6.16 -0.64 5.20
C LEU A 19 5.89 -0.82 3.70
N GLY A 20 6.98 -0.78 2.93
CA GLY A 20 6.92 -0.81 1.49
C GLY A 20 8.10 -1.55 0.92
N CYS A 21 7.83 -2.36 -0.09
CA CYS A 21 8.84 -2.90 -0.97
C CYS A 21 8.36 -2.83 -2.43
N PHE A 22 9.32 -2.92 -3.34
CA PHE A 22 9.06 -3.24 -4.74
C PHE A 22 10.20 -4.07 -5.31
N ILE A 23 9.91 -4.77 -6.40
CA ILE A 23 10.89 -5.59 -7.11
C ILE A 23 11.60 -4.73 -8.15
N ASN A 24 12.94 -4.68 -8.06
CA ASN A 24 13.78 -4.15 -9.12
C ASN A 24 14.24 -5.29 -10.02
N GLU A 25 13.55 -5.44 -11.15
CA GLU A 25 13.80 -6.50 -12.13
C GLU A 25 15.17 -6.37 -12.80
N SER A 26 15.66 -5.15 -13.04
CA SER A 26 16.96 -4.93 -13.68
C SER A 26 18.11 -5.41 -12.82
N ASN A 27 18.00 -5.19 -11.50
CA ASN A 27 19.03 -5.54 -10.53
C ASN A 27 18.76 -6.87 -9.82
N GLN A 28 17.64 -7.52 -10.14
CA GLN A 28 17.21 -8.76 -9.49
C GLN A 28 17.19 -8.63 -7.96
N SER A 29 16.57 -7.57 -7.45
CA SER A 29 16.55 -7.27 -6.01
C SER A 29 15.17 -6.86 -5.51
N ILE A 30 14.94 -7.01 -4.21
CA ILE A 30 13.83 -6.36 -3.49
C ILE A 30 14.37 -5.07 -2.91
N VAL A 31 13.82 -3.95 -3.34
CA VAL A 31 14.09 -2.64 -2.76
C VAL A 31 13.06 -2.38 -1.66
N PHE A 32 13.51 -1.98 -0.48
CA PHE A 32 12.63 -1.73 0.66
C PHE A 32 13.13 -0.58 1.52
N ILE A 33 12.23 -0.03 2.34
CA ILE A 33 12.56 1.01 3.30
C ILE A 33 12.68 0.41 4.70
N LYS A 34 13.80 0.70 5.36
CA LYS A 34 14.01 0.34 6.77
C LYS A 34 14.87 1.40 7.44
N ASP A 35 14.38 1.88 8.58
CA ASP A 35 15.05 2.91 9.39
C ASP A 35 15.28 4.24 8.64
N GLY A 36 14.31 4.65 7.82
CA GLY A 36 14.36 5.86 6.99
C GLY A 36 15.29 5.75 5.78
N GLN A 37 15.88 4.58 5.53
CA GLN A 37 16.85 4.36 4.46
C GLN A 37 16.34 3.37 3.43
N ILE A 38 16.72 3.61 2.16
CA ILE A 38 16.56 2.66 1.07
C ILE A 38 17.57 1.51 1.27
N LYS A 39 17.06 0.28 1.28
CA LYS A 39 17.83 -0.95 1.37
C LYS A 39 17.50 -1.85 0.18
N ASN A 40 18.43 -2.75 -0.14
CA ASN A 40 18.26 -3.73 -1.20
C ASN A 40 18.55 -5.12 -0.63
N LEU A 41 17.74 -6.09 -1.02
CA LEU A 41 17.99 -7.51 -0.84
C LEU A 41 18.19 -8.14 -2.23
N ASP A 42 19.42 -8.55 -2.53
CA ASP A 42 19.75 -9.21 -3.78
C ASP A 42 19.12 -10.60 -3.83
N LEU A 43 18.50 -10.93 -4.95
CA LEU A 43 17.87 -12.23 -5.17
C LEU A 43 18.84 -13.11 -5.96
N LYS A 44 19.07 -14.33 -5.45
CA LYS A 44 19.97 -15.30 -6.09
C LYS A 44 19.40 -15.87 -7.39
N ASP A 45 18.07 -15.98 -7.48
CA ASP A 45 17.40 -16.51 -8.68
C ASP A 45 16.64 -15.43 -9.41
N THR A 46 16.45 -15.67 -10.70
CA THR A 46 15.73 -14.76 -11.59
C THR A 46 14.28 -14.56 -11.13
N ILE A 47 13.87 -13.30 -11.03
CA ILE A 47 12.47 -12.87 -10.92
C ILE A 47 11.96 -12.43 -12.28
N TYR A 48 10.66 -12.61 -12.46
CA TYR A 48 9.99 -12.27 -13.72
C TYR A 48 9.32 -10.89 -13.64
N LYS A 49 9.00 -10.34 -14.82
CA LYS A 49 8.38 -9.02 -14.90
C LYS A 49 7.04 -8.95 -14.19
N ASN A 50 6.78 -7.82 -13.53
CA ASN A 50 5.53 -7.48 -12.85
C ASN A 50 5.16 -8.40 -11.68
N GLN A 51 6.15 -8.91 -10.96
CA GLN A 51 5.93 -9.57 -9.68
C GLN A 51 5.71 -8.56 -8.57
N GLU A 52 4.86 -8.94 -7.61
CA GLU A 52 4.57 -8.14 -6.42
C GLU A 52 5.40 -8.64 -5.24
N CYS A 53 5.69 -7.76 -4.29
CA CYS A 53 6.31 -8.13 -3.02
C CYS A 53 5.56 -7.53 -1.83
N GLY A 54 5.73 -8.15 -0.67
CA GLY A 54 5.35 -7.61 0.62
C GLY A 54 6.48 -7.78 1.64
N ASN A 55 6.50 -6.96 2.68
CA ASN A 55 7.36 -7.13 3.84
C ASN A 55 6.59 -6.83 5.12
N ASP A 56 6.90 -7.54 6.20
CA ASP A 56 6.29 -7.33 7.51
C ASP A 56 7.26 -6.73 8.55
N GLY A 57 8.46 -6.36 8.10
CA GLY A 57 9.54 -5.83 8.91
C GLY A 57 10.62 -6.86 9.28
N GLU A 58 10.30 -8.14 9.18
CA GLU A 58 11.20 -9.27 9.49
C GLU A 58 11.56 -10.06 8.23
N SER A 59 10.56 -10.38 7.41
CA SER A 59 10.68 -11.20 6.22
C SER A 59 10.16 -10.49 4.97
N PHE A 60 10.56 -11.03 3.81
CA PHE A 60 10.09 -10.59 2.50
C PHE A 60 9.32 -11.70 1.80
N TYR A 61 8.30 -11.31 1.05
CA TYR A 61 7.43 -12.23 0.33
C TYR A 61 7.34 -11.79 -1.12
N ILE A 62 7.43 -12.73 -2.05
CA ILE A 62 7.22 -12.49 -3.48
C ILE A 62 6.12 -13.40 -4.01
N ALA A 63 5.33 -12.88 -4.95
CA ALA A 63 4.45 -13.71 -5.75
C ALA A 63 5.14 -14.12 -7.06
N ASN A 64 5.11 -15.41 -7.37
CA ASN A 64 5.59 -15.89 -8.66
C ASN A 64 4.47 -15.98 -9.71
N LEU A 65 4.83 -16.44 -10.92
CA LEU A 65 3.88 -16.56 -12.04
C LEU A 65 2.85 -17.68 -11.87
N ASN A 66 3.04 -18.58 -10.90
CA ASN A 66 2.13 -19.68 -10.57
C ASN A 66 1.17 -19.31 -9.43
N ASN A 67 1.12 -18.04 -9.03
CA ASN A 67 0.30 -17.53 -7.91
C ASN A 67 0.72 -18.08 -6.55
N GLU A 68 1.98 -18.51 -6.45
CA GLU A 68 2.59 -18.98 -5.23
C GLU A 68 3.23 -17.80 -4.49
N ILE A 69 3.02 -17.75 -3.18
CA ILE A 69 3.68 -16.83 -2.29
C ILE A 69 4.88 -17.53 -1.67
N ILE A 70 6.05 -16.93 -1.88
CA ILE A 70 7.35 -17.45 -1.46
C ILE A 70 7.94 -16.45 -0.47
N GLU A 71 8.32 -16.93 0.70
CA GLU A 71 9.18 -16.19 1.62
C GLU A 71 10.62 -16.22 1.10
N VAL A 72 11.24 -15.04 1.07
CA VAL A 72 12.60 -14.82 0.60
C VAL A 72 13.51 -14.60 1.80
N ALA A 73 14.36 -15.59 2.07
CA ALA A 73 15.45 -15.51 3.03
C ALA A 73 16.77 -15.92 2.36
N ASN A 74 17.66 -16.63 3.06
CA ASN A 74 18.83 -17.27 2.45
C ASN A 74 18.46 -18.32 1.39
N GLU A 75 17.28 -18.91 1.56
CA GLU A 75 16.61 -19.87 0.69
C GLU A 75 15.17 -19.40 0.41
N ARG A 76 14.54 -19.96 -0.63
CA ARG A 76 13.14 -19.68 -1.00
C ARG A 76 12.23 -20.69 -0.32
N ASN A 77 11.34 -20.20 0.54
CA ASN A 77 10.37 -21.05 1.23
C ASN A 77 8.98 -20.83 0.65
N PHE A 78 8.44 -21.86 -0.01
CA PHE A 78 7.04 -21.85 -0.42
C PHE A 78 6.13 -21.78 0.80
N LEU A 79 5.16 -20.86 0.81
CA LEU A 79 4.17 -20.76 1.88
C LEU A 79 2.82 -21.32 1.45
N PHE A 80 2.26 -20.78 0.36
CA PHE A 80 0.96 -21.17 -0.15
C PHE A 80 0.79 -20.74 -1.61
N ALA A 81 -0.22 -21.30 -2.27
CA ALA A 81 -0.70 -20.87 -3.58
C ALA A 81 -2.15 -20.39 -3.48
N MET A 82 -2.48 -19.33 -4.21
CA MET A 82 -3.88 -18.95 -4.37
C MET A 82 -4.61 -20.03 -5.20
N PRO A 83 -5.81 -20.50 -4.78
CA PRO A 83 -6.44 -21.69 -5.37
C PRO A 83 -6.93 -21.50 -6.81
N ASN A 84 -7.08 -20.25 -7.26
CA ASN A 84 -7.60 -19.94 -8.58
C ASN A 84 -6.49 -19.98 -9.64
N VAL A 85 -6.48 -21.06 -10.43
CA VAL A 85 -5.54 -21.25 -11.54
C VAL A 85 -5.71 -20.15 -12.59
N GLY A 86 -4.60 -19.53 -13.01
CA GLY A 86 -4.59 -18.47 -14.01
C GLY A 86 -4.96 -17.08 -13.50
N CYS A 87 -5.19 -16.92 -12.19
CA CYS A 87 -5.24 -15.58 -11.59
C CYS A 87 -3.85 -14.91 -11.67
N LYS A 88 -3.78 -13.59 -11.55
CA LYS A 88 -2.50 -12.86 -11.41
C LYS A 88 -2.48 -12.16 -10.07
N ILE A 89 -1.48 -12.44 -9.24
CA ILE A 89 -1.29 -11.70 -7.99
C ILE A 89 -1.01 -10.23 -8.31
N SER A 90 -1.90 -9.35 -7.88
CA SER A 90 -1.88 -7.92 -8.20
C SER A 90 -1.53 -7.03 -7.00
N GLN A 91 -1.66 -7.56 -5.79
CA GLN A 91 -1.27 -6.90 -4.55
C GLN A 91 -0.80 -7.95 -3.54
N ILE A 92 0.25 -7.60 -2.79
CA ILE A 92 0.69 -8.30 -1.58
C ILE A 92 0.87 -7.24 -0.50
N THR A 93 0.38 -7.51 0.70
CA THR A 93 0.66 -6.71 1.89
C THR A 93 0.92 -7.65 3.05
N ALA A 94 2.02 -7.46 3.77
CA ALA A 94 2.34 -8.29 4.93
C ALA A 94 2.40 -7.40 6.17
N ILE A 95 1.71 -7.81 7.23
CA ILE A 95 1.67 -7.08 8.49
C ILE A 95 1.72 -8.09 9.62
N LYS A 96 2.78 -7.99 10.44
CA LYS A 96 2.99 -8.88 11.60
C LYS A 96 2.94 -10.36 11.19
N ASN A 97 1.92 -11.08 11.64
CA ASN A 97 1.75 -12.51 11.39
C ASN A 97 0.87 -12.85 10.17
N LYS A 98 0.39 -11.86 9.41
CA LYS A 98 -0.54 -12.07 8.30
C LYS A 98 0.02 -11.59 6.96
N ILE A 99 -0.24 -12.38 5.91
CA ILE A 99 0.04 -12.02 4.52
C ILE A 99 -1.30 -11.91 3.79
N TYR A 100 -1.59 -10.73 3.27
CA TYR A 100 -2.79 -10.37 2.53
C TYR A 100 -2.46 -10.33 1.05
N VAL A 101 -3.31 -10.96 0.25
CA VAL A 101 -3.06 -11.14 -1.18
C VAL A 101 -4.33 -10.87 -1.96
N ALA A 102 -4.22 -10.14 -3.06
CA ALA A 102 -5.25 -10.06 -4.07
C ALA A 102 -4.78 -10.73 -5.35
N CYS A 103 -5.65 -11.57 -5.93
CA CYS A 103 -5.43 -12.20 -7.21
C CYS A 103 -6.53 -11.80 -8.19
N ASP A 104 -6.14 -11.13 -9.27
CA ASP A 104 -7.06 -10.66 -10.30
C ASP A 104 -7.36 -11.78 -11.31
N MET A 105 -8.64 -11.91 -11.66
CA MET A 105 -9.12 -12.70 -12.79
C MET A 105 -10.04 -11.87 -13.68
N THR A 106 -10.51 -12.46 -14.77
CA THR A 106 -11.54 -11.86 -15.61
C THR A 106 -12.85 -11.71 -14.83
N ASN A 107 -13.21 -10.48 -14.46
CA ASN A 107 -14.44 -10.10 -13.73
C ASN A 107 -14.64 -10.73 -12.34
N GLU A 108 -13.59 -11.29 -11.76
CA GLU A 108 -13.58 -11.82 -10.41
C GLU A 108 -12.23 -11.51 -9.75
N VAL A 109 -12.23 -11.29 -8.45
CA VAL A 109 -11.01 -11.19 -7.65
C VAL A 109 -11.08 -12.21 -6.52
N SER A 110 -9.95 -12.88 -6.28
CA SER A 110 -9.73 -13.68 -5.07
C SER A 110 -8.94 -12.87 -4.06
N ILE A 111 -9.43 -12.84 -2.83
CA ILE A 111 -8.70 -12.29 -1.68
C ILE A 111 -8.25 -13.44 -0.81
N GLY A 112 -6.99 -13.43 -0.42
CA GLY A 112 -6.36 -14.39 0.47
C GLY A 112 -5.78 -13.73 1.70
N VAL A 113 -5.92 -14.38 2.86
CA VAL A 113 -5.23 -14.02 4.10
C VAL A 113 -4.60 -15.27 4.67
N PHE A 114 -3.27 -15.28 4.69
CA PHE A 114 -2.48 -16.35 5.30
C PHE A 114 -2.03 -15.93 6.69
N ASP A 115 -2.42 -16.72 7.70
CA ASP A 115 -1.93 -16.56 9.07
C ASP A 115 -0.71 -17.46 9.29
N LYS A 116 0.46 -16.84 9.49
CA LYS A 116 1.73 -17.54 9.69
C LYS A 116 1.76 -18.38 10.96
N ASN A 117 1.07 -17.94 12.02
CA ASN A 117 1.04 -18.66 13.29
C ASN A 117 0.19 -19.92 13.21
N LEU A 118 -0.89 -19.86 12.42
CA LEU A 118 -1.79 -21.00 12.21
C LEU A 118 -1.40 -21.85 11.01
N ASN A 119 -0.44 -21.40 10.20
CA ASN A 119 -0.09 -21.95 8.90
C ASN A 119 -1.35 -22.22 8.04
N LYS A 120 -2.25 -21.24 7.99
CA LYS A 120 -3.58 -21.39 7.40
C LYS A 120 -3.90 -20.26 6.44
N LEU A 121 -4.27 -20.64 5.22
CA LEU A 121 -4.80 -19.73 4.21
C LEU A 121 -6.34 -19.69 4.27
N LEU A 122 -6.89 -18.49 4.39
CA LEU A 122 -8.30 -18.21 4.16
C LEU A 122 -8.44 -17.49 2.81
N THR A 123 -9.36 -17.95 1.95
CA THR A 123 -9.61 -17.34 0.64
C THR A 123 -11.09 -17.13 0.38
N LYS A 124 -11.41 -16.05 -0.34
CA LYS A 124 -12.76 -15.81 -0.86
C LYS A 124 -12.75 -15.10 -2.20
N ASN A 125 -13.72 -15.44 -3.04
CA ASN A 125 -13.87 -14.86 -4.38
C ASN A 125 -15.00 -13.83 -4.39
N TYR A 126 -14.80 -12.74 -5.12
CA TYR A 126 -15.74 -11.65 -5.30
C TYR A 126 -15.99 -11.41 -6.78
N LYS A 127 -17.22 -11.66 -7.21
CA LYS A 127 -17.67 -11.48 -8.60
C LYS A 127 -17.98 -10.02 -8.93
N ASP A 128 -17.99 -9.73 -10.22
CA ASP A 128 -18.20 -8.40 -10.78
C ASP A 128 -17.15 -7.37 -10.33
N VAL A 129 -15.95 -7.84 -10.01
CA VAL A 129 -14.82 -7.00 -9.61
C VAL A 129 -13.85 -6.95 -10.77
N TYR A 130 -13.68 -5.77 -11.36
CA TYR A 130 -12.68 -5.56 -12.41
C TYR A 130 -11.40 -5.04 -11.76
N LYS A 131 -10.45 -5.96 -11.54
CA LYS A 131 -9.10 -5.76 -11.01
C LYS A 131 -9.01 -4.96 -9.71
N ILE A 132 -8.16 -5.39 -8.79
CA ILE A 132 -7.89 -4.60 -7.60
C ILE A 132 -7.04 -3.38 -7.96
N SER A 133 -7.42 -2.24 -7.40
CA SER A 133 -6.63 -1.00 -7.47
C SER A 133 -5.94 -0.66 -6.16
N SER A 134 -6.46 -1.11 -5.01
CA SER A 134 -5.82 -0.94 -3.71
C SER A 134 -6.25 -2.05 -2.76
N LEU A 135 -5.32 -2.53 -1.92
CA LEU A 135 -5.53 -3.49 -0.85
C LEU A 135 -4.96 -2.91 0.45
N LEU A 136 -5.80 -2.76 1.47
CA LEU A 136 -5.44 -2.08 2.70
C LEU A 136 -5.98 -2.86 3.91
N PRO A 137 -5.13 -3.60 4.64
CA PRO A 137 -5.51 -4.15 5.93
C PRO A 137 -5.74 -3.03 6.95
N ILE A 138 -6.84 -3.11 7.71
CA ILE A 138 -7.23 -2.11 8.71
C ILE A 138 -7.63 -2.85 9.97
N ASP A 139 -6.73 -2.88 10.96
CA ASP A 139 -6.92 -3.66 12.18
C ASP A 139 -7.20 -5.14 11.87
N ASP A 140 -8.37 -5.66 12.25
CA ASP A 140 -8.82 -7.02 11.94
C ASP A 140 -9.67 -7.11 10.66
N GLU A 141 -9.86 -6.00 9.96
CA GLU A 141 -10.63 -5.90 8.73
C GLU A 141 -9.73 -5.76 7.50
N LEU A 142 -10.34 -5.93 6.34
CA LEU A 142 -9.65 -5.75 5.07
C LEU A 142 -10.48 -4.88 4.14
N PHE A 143 -9.86 -3.78 3.70
CA PHE A 143 -10.44 -2.88 2.73
C PHE A 143 -9.80 -3.09 1.36
N PHE A 144 -10.60 -3.05 0.30
CA PHE A 144 -10.05 -3.01 -1.05
C PHE A 144 -10.93 -2.21 -2.00
N THR A 145 -10.32 -1.70 -3.06
CA THR A 145 -11.02 -1.03 -4.17
C THR A 145 -10.74 -1.71 -5.50
N SER A 146 -11.64 -1.51 -6.46
CA SER A 146 -11.48 -1.99 -7.82
C SER A 146 -11.58 -0.88 -8.85
N PHE A 147 -10.95 -1.08 -10.01
CA PHE A 147 -10.91 -0.09 -11.08
C PHE A 147 -12.30 0.25 -11.65
N ASN A 148 -13.28 -0.65 -11.55
CA ASN A 148 -14.67 -0.37 -11.91
C ASN A 148 -15.46 0.42 -10.84
N GLY A 149 -14.77 1.02 -9.87
CA GLY A 149 -15.34 2.01 -8.97
C GLY A 149 -16.13 1.45 -7.80
N LYS A 150 -15.75 0.24 -7.34
CA LYS A 150 -16.34 -0.38 -6.16
C LYS A 150 -15.31 -0.39 -5.04
N ALA A 151 -15.80 -0.19 -3.82
CA ALA A 151 -15.03 -0.30 -2.60
C ALA A 151 -15.71 -1.34 -1.69
N PHE A 152 -14.89 -2.12 -1.00
CA PHE A 152 -15.32 -3.25 -0.19
C PHE A 152 -14.64 -3.19 1.17
N LEU A 153 -15.42 -3.39 2.23
CA LEU A 153 -14.93 -3.62 3.58
C LEU A 153 -15.31 -5.03 4.00
N LEU A 154 -14.32 -5.79 4.45
CA LEU A 154 -14.45 -7.19 4.83
C LEU A 154 -14.15 -7.38 6.32
N ASP A 155 -14.84 -8.33 6.95
CA ASP A 155 -14.46 -8.82 8.28
C ASP A 155 -13.22 -9.76 8.21
N LYS A 156 -12.76 -10.22 9.37
CA LYS A 156 -11.60 -11.12 9.51
C LYS A 156 -11.81 -12.50 8.87
N GLU A 157 -13.06 -12.90 8.63
CA GLU A 157 -13.45 -14.10 7.89
C GLU A 157 -13.68 -13.84 6.39
N LEU A 158 -13.31 -12.64 5.90
CA LEU A 158 -13.53 -12.19 4.52
C LEU A 158 -15.02 -12.10 4.14
N ASN A 159 -15.95 -12.01 5.08
CA ASN A 159 -17.34 -11.69 4.75
C ASN A 159 -17.50 -10.21 4.46
N LEU A 160 -18.41 -9.91 3.52
CA LEU A 160 -18.70 -8.55 3.12
C LEU A 160 -19.43 -7.83 4.25
N LYS A 161 -18.79 -6.83 4.85
CA LYS A 161 -19.45 -5.88 5.76
C LYS A 161 -20.11 -4.75 5.00
N GLU A 162 -19.39 -4.21 4.02
CA GLU A 162 -19.84 -3.04 3.28
C GLU A 162 -19.37 -3.07 1.82
N LYS A 163 -20.24 -2.62 0.91
CA LYS A 163 -19.94 -2.44 -0.51
C LYS A 163 -20.52 -1.11 -0.98
N LYS A 164 -19.68 -0.25 -1.54
CA LYS A 164 -20.08 1.07 -2.06
C LYS A 164 -19.63 1.22 -3.51
N ARG A 165 -20.42 1.97 -4.30
CA ARG A 165 -19.93 2.58 -5.54
C ARG A 165 -19.29 3.91 -5.15
N VAL A 166 -18.00 4.07 -5.45
CA VAL A 166 -17.20 5.22 -5.00
C VAL A 166 -16.84 6.18 -6.14
N GLY A 167 -17.21 5.85 -7.37
CA GLY A 167 -16.83 6.59 -8.58
C GLY A 167 -15.80 5.82 -9.40
N PHE A 168 -15.62 6.20 -10.66
CA PHE A 168 -14.78 5.45 -11.59
C PHE A 168 -13.29 5.57 -11.25
N ALA A 169 -12.55 4.46 -11.33
CA ALA A 169 -11.10 4.39 -11.16
C ALA A 169 -10.54 5.03 -9.87
N PRO A 170 -10.93 4.54 -8.67
CA PRO A 170 -10.10 4.74 -7.47
C PRO A 170 -8.75 4.05 -7.71
N LEU A 171 -7.65 4.76 -7.47
CA LEU A 171 -6.29 4.29 -7.78
C LEU A 171 -5.45 4.01 -6.54
N SER A 172 -5.75 4.66 -5.42
CA SER A 172 -4.95 4.58 -4.21
C SER A 172 -5.84 4.71 -2.97
N ALA A 173 -5.37 4.19 -1.84
CA ALA A 173 -6.06 4.34 -0.55
C ALA A 173 -5.06 4.43 0.59
N CYS A 174 -5.39 5.17 1.65
CA CYS A 174 -4.68 5.11 2.92
C CYS A 174 -5.62 5.13 4.12
N LYS A 175 -5.18 4.48 5.20
CA LYS A 175 -5.81 4.57 6.52
C LYS A 175 -5.52 5.95 7.09
N PHE A 176 -6.56 6.70 7.37
CA PHE A 176 -6.48 8.03 7.96
C PHE A 176 -7.14 8.00 9.35
N LYS A 177 -6.48 8.57 10.37
CA LYS A 177 -6.97 8.76 11.75
C LYS A 177 -8.02 7.74 12.26
N GLY A 178 -7.63 6.87 13.20
CA GLY A 178 -8.52 5.80 13.62
C GLY A 178 -8.77 4.87 12.42
N ASN A 179 -10.02 4.62 12.03
CA ASN A 179 -10.38 3.70 10.95
C ASN A 179 -11.04 4.38 9.75
N ASP A 180 -10.81 5.69 9.56
CA ASP A 180 -11.28 6.37 8.36
C ASP A 180 -10.35 6.02 7.18
N ILE A 181 -10.88 6.06 5.96
CA ILE A 181 -10.16 5.65 4.75
C ILE A 181 -10.31 6.75 3.72
N LEU A 182 -9.19 7.22 3.20
CA LEU A 182 -9.15 8.15 2.08
C LEU A 182 -8.86 7.40 0.80
N LEU A 183 -9.60 7.70 -0.26
CA LEU A 183 -9.41 7.15 -1.60
C LEU A 183 -8.99 8.24 -2.57
N GLY A 184 -7.94 7.97 -3.33
CA GLY A 184 -7.47 8.84 -4.41
C GLY A 184 -7.97 8.37 -5.78
N PHE A 185 -8.39 9.31 -6.62
CA PHE A 185 -8.97 9.02 -7.93
C PHE A 185 -8.11 9.50 -9.10
N ARG A 186 -8.40 8.95 -10.27
CA ARG A 186 -7.74 9.30 -11.53
C ARG A 186 -7.92 10.78 -11.95
N ASP A 187 -8.98 11.41 -11.51
CA ASP A 187 -9.32 12.79 -11.86
C ASP A 187 -8.79 13.83 -10.85
N GLY A 188 -8.11 13.41 -9.79
CA GLY A 188 -7.58 14.33 -8.78
C GLY A 188 -8.50 14.55 -7.57
N GLU A 189 -9.60 13.79 -7.47
CA GLU A 189 -10.48 13.81 -6.30
C GLU A 189 -9.94 12.93 -5.16
N ILE A 190 -10.20 13.36 -3.92
CA ILE A 190 -10.15 12.52 -2.72
C ILE A 190 -11.57 12.27 -2.23
N LEU A 191 -11.87 11.03 -1.84
CA LEU A 191 -13.08 10.63 -1.13
C LEU A 191 -12.73 10.19 0.29
N ASP A 192 -13.46 10.70 1.28
CA ASP A 192 -13.58 10.06 2.58
C ASP A 192 -14.62 8.93 2.49
N PHE A 193 -14.18 7.69 2.66
CA PHE A 193 -15.01 6.50 2.50
C PHE A 193 -16.18 6.43 3.48
N LYS A 194 -16.01 6.95 4.70
CA LYS A 194 -17.00 6.88 5.76
C LYS A 194 -18.08 7.93 5.56
N SER A 195 -17.68 9.19 5.39
CA SER A 195 -18.64 10.28 5.20
C SER A 195 -19.23 10.33 3.79
N GLY A 196 -18.54 9.75 2.79
CA GLY A 196 -18.94 9.83 1.39
C GLY A 196 -18.57 11.16 0.72
N ILE A 197 -17.91 12.07 1.44
CA ILE A 197 -17.57 13.40 0.93
C ILE A 197 -16.42 13.30 -0.06
N LYS A 198 -16.63 13.83 -1.27
CA LYS A 198 -15.61 14.00 -2.30
C LYS A 198 -15.13 15.44 -2.38
N LYS A 199 -13.83 15.61 -2.63
CA LYS A 199 -13.20 16.91 -2.84
C LYS A 199 -12.17 16.82 -3.96
N GLN A 200 -12.29 17.69 -4.95
CA GLN A 200 -11.23 17.92 -5.94
C GLN A 200 -10.03 18.58 -5.26
N VAL A 201 -8.87 17.94 -5.28
CA VAL A 201 -7.64 18.48 -4.66
C VAL A 201 -6.52 18.73 -5.66
N LEU A 202 -6.48 17.97 -6.76
CA LEU A 202 -5.51 18.13 -7.85
C LEU A 202 -6.22 18.26 -9.20
N LYS A 203 -5.51 18.65 -10.26
CA LYS A 203 -5.99 18.51 -11.66
C LYS A 203 -5.43 17.24 -12.34
N SER A 204 -4.44 16.61 -11.71
CA SER A 204 -3.78 15.38 -12.12
C SER A 204 -4.29 14.20 -11.30
N LYS A 205 -4.03 12.98 -11.77
CA LYS A 205 -4.42 11.75 -11.06
C LYS A 205 -3.72 11.60 -9.71
N ILE A 206 -4.40 11.00 -8.74
CA ILE A 206 -3.83 10.59 -7.44
C ILE A 206 -3.40 9.13 -7.55
N SER A 207 -2.20 8.88 -8.06
CA SER A 207 -1.67 7.54 -8.28
C SER A 207 -1.11 6.89 -7.02
N ALA A 208 -0.67 7.68 -6.04
CA ALA A 208 -0.22 7.20 -4.74
C ALA A 208 -0.78 8.06 -3.60
N LEU A 209 -1.11 7.42 -2.48
CA LEU A 209 -1.67 8.09 -1.32
C LEU A 209 -1.10 7.48 -0.04
N ALA A 210 -0.62 8.33 0.86
CA ALA A 210 -0.11 7.94 2.17
C ALA A 210 -0.63 8.92 3.23
N CYS A 211 -0.89 8.41 4.42
CA CYS A 211 -1.45 9.14 5.54
C CYS A 211 -0.51 8.99 6.74
N MET A 212 -0.15 10.09 7.40
CA MET A 212 0.61 10.04 8.64
C MET A 212 0.04 11.07 9.62
N GLU A 213 -0.50 10.60 10.75
CA GLU A 213 -1.17 11.45 11.74
C GLU A 213 -2.28 12.33 11.11
N ASP A 214 -2.07 13.65 11.10
CA ASP A 214 -2.98 14.66 10.57
C ASP A 214 -2.59 15.12 9.15
N GLU A 215 -1.61 14.46 8.54
CA GLU A 215 -1.02 14.83 7.25
C GLU A 215 -1.32 13.79 6.18
N ILE A 216 -1.60 14.29 4.97
CA ILE A 216 -1.95 13.49 3.81
C ILE A 216 -0.95 13.81 2.71
N PHE A 217 -0.33 12.77 2.17
CA PHE A 217 0.68 12.86 1.12
C PHE A 217 0.13 12.23 -0.16
N ILE A 218 0.15 13.00 -1.24
CA ILE A 218 -0.33 12.58 -2.55
C ILE A 218 0.83 12.54 -3.52
N GLY A 219 1.01 11.42 -4.22
CA GLY A 219 1.84 11.35 -5.42
C GLY A 219 0.97 11.35 -6.66
N ASP A 220 1.33 12.18 -7.64
CA ASP A 220 0.55 12.33 -8.86
C ASP A 220 1.17 11.67 -10.10
N GLY A 221 0.43 11.80 -11.21
CA GLY A 221 0.84 11.30 -12.52
C GLY A 221 2.02 12.00 -13.17
N ASP A 222 2.44 13.14 -12.64
CA ASP A 222 3.48 14.00 -13.22
C ASP A 222 4.79 13.96 -12.41
N GLY A 223 4.84 13.16 -11.33
CA GLY A 223 6.03 13.01 -10.51
C GLY A 223 6.10 13.96 -9.32
N VAL A 224 5.00 14.63 -8.98
CA VAL A 224 4.93 15.60 -7.89
C VAL A 224 4.32 14.97 -6.65
N VAL A 225 4.95 15.25 -5.50
CA VAL A 225 4.39 14.93 -4.18
C VAL A 225 3.79 16.20 -3.58
N TYR A 226 2.58 16.08 -3.03
CA TYR A 226 1.87 17.15 -2.35
C TYR A 226 1.61 16.78 -0.90
N LYS A 227 1.69 17.76 -0.01
CA LYS A 227 1.36 17.63 1.39
C LYS A 227 0.08 18.41 1.69
N PHE A 228 -0.88 17.77 2.32
CA PHE A 228 -2.13 18.36 2.77
C PHE A 228 -2.31 18.17 4.28
N ASP A 229 -3.05 19.07 4.93
CA ASP A 229 -3.58 18.80 6.27
C ASP A 229 -4.87 17.98 6.24
N LYS A 230 -5.35 17.62 7.43
CA LYS A 230 -6.62 16.90 7.66
C LYS A 230 -7.87 17.53 7.01
N ASP A 231 -7.85 18.83 6.71
CA ASP A 231 -8.98 19.52 6.05
C ASP A 231 -8.83 19.51 4.52
N LEU A 232 -7.85 18.75 4.01
CA LEU A 232 -7.42 18.74 2.61
C LEU A 232 -7.03 20.15 2.14
N LYS A 233 -6.33 20.94 2.98
CA LYS A 233 -5.70 22.20 2.56
C LYS A 233 -4.24 21.94 2.23
N LEU A 234 -3.82 22.39 1.05
CA LEU A 234 -2.45 22.23 0.57
C LEU A 234 -1.48 22.98 1.50
N LYS A 235 -0.40 22.29 1.91
CA LYS A 235 0.70 22.84 2.72
C LYS A 235 1.96 23.06 1.90
N GLY A 236 2.22 22.21 0.93
CA GLY A 236 3.38 22.33 0.05
C GLY A 236 3.37 21.25 -1.03
N GLN A 237 4.25 21.41 -2.01
CA GLN A 237 4.45 20.43 -3.08
C GLN A 237 5.91 20.38 -3.51
N LYS A 238 6.38 19.23 -3.98
CA LYS A 238 7.74 19.04 -4.50
C LYS A 238 7.75 18.06 -5.66
N ALA A 239 8.43 18.43 -6.74
CA ALA A 239 8.75 17.49 -7.81
C ALA A 239 9.78 16.48 -7.30
N LEU A 240 9.45 15.20 -7.41
CA LEU A 240 10.32 14.08 -7.04
C LEU A 240 10.83 13.34 -8.28
N PHE A 241 9.98 13.21 -9.28
CA PHE A 241 10.27 12.58 -10.56
C PHE A 241 9.78 13.42 -11.74
N ASN A 242 10.11 12.98 -12.95
CA ASN A 242 9.61 13.56 -14.21
C ASN A 242 8.50 12.70 -14.84
N ASN A 243 7.97 11.73 -14.09
CA ASN A 243 6.94 10.79 -14.50
C ASN A 243 6.15 10.30 -13.28
N GLU A 244 5.09 9.56 -13.52
CA GLU A 244 4.13 9.10 -12.50
C GLU A 244 4.78 8.43 -11.29
N ILE A 245 4.33 8.88 -10.11
CA ILE A 245 4.59 8.20 -8.83
C ILE A 245 3.59 7.06 -8.68
N LYS A 246 4.06 5.82 -8.70
CA LYS A 246 3.18 4.65 -8.55
C LYS A 246 2.98 4.23 -7.09
N ARG A 247 3.92 4.54 -6.19
CA ARG A 247 3.83 4.22 -4.76
C ARG A 247 4.50 5.29 -3.91
N ILE A 248 3.97 5.48 -2.71
CA ILE A 248 4.59 6.28 -1.64
C ILE A 248 4.62 5.42 -0.38
N PHE A 249 5.74 5.50 0.33
CA PHE A 249 5.94 4.89 1.64
C PHE A 249 6.44 5.96 2.61
N ILE A 250 6.10 5.83 3.89
CA ILE A 250 6.57 6.72 4.95
C ILE A 250 7.18 5.87 6.05
N ASP A 251 8.44 6.15 6.39
CA ASP A 251 9.15 5.50 7.48
C ASP A 251 10.01 6.53 8.21
N LYS A 252 9.86 6.59 9.54
CA LYS A 252 10.60 7.52 10.42
C LYS A 252 10.64 8.99 9.94
N GLY A 253 9.54 9.50 9.39
CA GLY A 253 9.45 10.88 8.89
C GLY A 253 10.06 11.11 7.51
N VAL A 254 10.50 10.06 6.82
CA VAL A 254 11.00 10.13 5.45
C VAL A 254 9.94 9.59 4.51
N LEU A 255 9.52 10.42 3.55
CA LEU A 255 8.68 10.02 2.43
C LEU A 255 9.55 9.42 1.33
N ASN A 256 9.17 8.25 0.85
CA ASN A 256 9.86 7.53 -0.22
C ASN A 256 8.88 7.31 -1.37
N GLY A 257 9.14 7.95 -2.51
CA GLY A 257 8.34 7.77 -3.72
C GLY A 257 9.01 6.79 -4.67
N VAL A 258 8.20 6.01 -5.39
CA VAL A 258 8.65 5.11 -6.46
C VAL A 258 7.91 5.45 -7.74
N ASN A 259 8.64 5.60 -8.85
CA ASN A 259 8.04 5.89 -10.15
C ASN A 259 7.78 4.62 -11.00
N LEU A 260 7.25 4.80 -12.22
CA LEU A 260 7.01 3.70 -13.15
C LEU A 260 8.29 2.94 -13.55
N ASP A 261 9.44 3.61 -13.59
CA ASP A 261 10.73 3.04 -13.95
C ASP A 261 11.45 2.33 -12.80
N ASN A 262 10.77 2.12 -11.66
CA ASN A 262 11.36 1.56 -10.43
C ASN A 262 12.50 2.42 -9.83
N GLU A 263 12.58 3.71 -10.18
CA GLU A 263 13.42 4.67 -9.49
C GLU A 263 12.78 5.01 -8.13
N ILE A 264 13.60 5.08 -7.08
CA ILE A 264 13.19 5.48 -5.75
C ILE A 264 13.93 6.74 -5.31
N LYS A 265 13.20 7.69 -4.75
CA LYS A 265 13.74 8.93 -4.18
C LYS A 265 13.05 9.23 -2.86
N SER A 266 13.77 9.92 -1.99
CA SER A 266 13.36 10.20 -0.62
C SER A 266 13.31 11.69 -0.34
N LEU A 267 12.40 12.08 0.57
CA LEU A 267 12.24 13.45 1.02
C LEU A 267 11.81 13.50 2.48
N GLU A 268 12.44 14.35 3.28
CA GLU A 268 12.01 14.62 4.66
C GLU A 268 10.63 15.29 4.65
N ILE A 269 9.65 14.74 5.38
CA ILE A 269 8.27 15.28 5.39
C ILE A 269 8.16 16.69 5.99
N ASN A 270 9.16 17.07 6.81
CA ASN A 270 9.25 18.41 7.41
C ASN A 270 9.82 19.46 6.47
N SER A 271 10.23 19.04 5.26
CA SER A 271 10.80 19.96 4.27
C SER A 271 9.76 20.59 3.33
N PHE A 272 8.48 20.21 3.45
CA PHE A 272 7.35 20.76 2.68
C PHE A 272 6.94 22.16 3.12
#